data_AF-A0A103Y8H3-F1
#
_entry.id   AF-A0A103Y8H3-F1
#
_cell.length_a   1.000
_cell.length_b   1.000
_cell.length_c   1.000
_cell.angle_alpha   90.00
_cell.angle_beta   90.00
_cell.angle_gamma   90.00
#
_symmetry.space_group_name_H-M   'P 1'
#
loop_
_entity.id
_entity.type
_entity.pdbx_description
1 polymer ?
#
loop_
_entity_poly.entity_id
_entity_poly.type
_entity_poly.pdbx_seq_one_letter_code
_entity_poly.pdbx_strand_id
1 'polypeptide(L)'
;MRSTTYTAVCAVAILVMILAGMQVATAVTCQATELAPCASAISSSSPPSKQCCVKIKEQRPCLCKYIRNPSLRGYVTSPNAKKVAKTCGVPIPKC
;
A
#
# COMPACT_ATOMS: atom_id res chain seq x y z
N MET A 1 -6.96 41.26 -30.19
CA MET A 1 -5.61 40.90 -29.69
C MET A 1 -5.58 40.51 -28.20
N ARG A 2 -6.22 41.27 -27.28
CA ARG A 2 -6.31 40.90 -25.84
C ARG A 2 -7.14 39.64 -25.52
N SER A 3 -8.17 39.34 -26.32
CA SER A 3 -9.04 38.16 -26.08
C SER A 3 -8.37 36.84 -26.48
N THR A 4 -7.57 36.85 -27.55
CA THR A 4 -6.88 35.67 -28.10
C THR A 4 -5.70 35.22 -27.23
N THR A 5 -5.06 36.16 -26.55
CA THR A 5 -3.99 35.88 -25.59
C THR A 5 -4.53 35.27 -24.31
N TYR A 6 -5.69 35.72 -23.84
CA TYR A 6 -6.35 35.18 -22.64
C TYR A 6 -6.78 33.72 -22.82
N THR A 7 -7.38 33.40 -23.98
CA THR A 7 -7.81 32.02 -24.30
C THR A 7 -6.61 31.08 -24.42
N ALA A 8 -5.50 31.54 -25.03
CA ALA A 8 -4.28 30.75 -25.12
C ALA A 8 -3.66 30.46 -23.74
N VAL A 9 -3.61 31.46 -22.85
CA VAL A 9 -3.09 31.28 -21.48
C VAL A 9 -3.96 30.31 -20.67
N CYS A 10 -5.29 30.41 -20.77
CA CYS A 10 -6.21 29.46 -20.12
C CYS A 10 -6.02 28.04 -20.64
N ALA A 11 -5.90 27.84 -21.95
CA ALA A 11 -5.70 26.53 -22.55
C ALA A 11 -4.39 25.87 -22.06
N VAL A 12 -3.30 26.64 -22.00
CA VAL A 12 -2.01 26.16 -21.49
C VAL A 12 -2.08 25.83 -20.00
N ALA A 13 -2.75 26.66 -19.19
CA ALA A 13 -2.91 26.39 -17.76
C ALA A 13 -3.71 25.09 -17.49
N ILE A 14 -4.77 24.83 -18.26
CA ILE A 14 -5.57 23.61 -18.16
C ILE A 14 -4.73 22.38 -18.56
N LEU A 15 -3.96 22.46 -19.66
CA LEU A 15 -3.05 21.40 -20.08
C LEU A 15 -2.00 21.05 -19.02
N VAL A 16 -1.40 22.05 -18.38
CA VAL A 16 -0.41 21.85 -17.29
C VAL A 16 -1.05 21.18 -16.07
N MET A 17 -2.27 21.56 -15.70
CA MET A 17 -3.00 20.94 -14.59
C MET A 17 -3.31 19.47 -14.85
N ILE A 18 -3.67 19.10 -16.08
CA ILE A 18 -3.95 17.71 -16.47
C ILE A 18 -2.66 16.87 -16.42
N LEU A 19 -1.53 17.41 -16.89
CA LEU A 19 -0.22 16.75 -16.84
C LEU A 19 0.29 16.56 -15.40
N ALA A 20 -0.02 17.49 -14.49
CA ALA A 20 0.38 17.41 -13.09
C ALA A 20 -0.53 16.50 -12.23
N GLY A 21 -1.74 16.18 -12.69
CA GLY A 21 -2.80 15.56 -11.89
C GLY A 21 -2.87 14.03 -11.91
N MET A 22 -2.09 13.34 -12.75
CA MET A 22 -2.11 11.87 -12.80
C MET A 22 -1.20 11.26 -11.72
N GLN A 23 -1.60 11.40 -10.46
CA GLN A 23 -1.16 10.45 -9.45
C GLN A 23 -1.83 9.12 -9.77
N VAL A 24 -1.11 8.26 -10.50
CA VAL A 24 -1.51 6.86 -10.72
C VAL A 24 -1.58 6.20 -9.34
N ALA A 25 -2.79 6.17 -8.76
CA ALA A 25 -3.06 5.35 -7.60
C ALA A 25 -2.92 3.90 -8.08
N THR A 26 -1.75 3.31 -7.83
CA THR A 26 -1.57 1.87 -7.99
C THR A 26 -2.52 1.22 -6.99
N ALA A 27 -3.68 0.81 -7.49
CA ALA A 27 -4.65 0.08 -6.69
C ALA A 27 -4.00 -1.26 -6.32
N VAL A 28 -3.41 -1.32 -5.13
CA VAL A 28 -2.87 -2.57 -4.60
C VAL A 28 -4.07 -3.50 -4.40
N THR A 29 -4.07 -4.62 -5.09
CA THR A 29 -5.12 -5.63 -4.92
C THR A 29 -4.97 -6.26 -3.54
N CYS A 30 -5.97 -6.03 -2.68
CA CYS A 30 -5.98 -6.58 -1.33
C CYS A 30 -6.23 -8.10 -1.34
N GLN A 31 -5.15 -8.86 -1.49
CA GLN A 31 -5.12 -10.31 -1.43
C GLN A 31 -4.11 -10.79 -0.39
N ALA A 32 -4.58 -11.58 0.58
CA ALA A 32 -3.72 -12.13 1.62
C ALA A 32 -2.63 -13.07 1.08
N THR A 33 -2.84 -13.66 -0.10
CA THR A 33 -1.85 -14.49 -0.81
C THR A 33 -0.57 -13.73 -1.17
N GLU A 34 -0.63 -12.40 -1.33
CA GLU A 34 0.57 -11.57 -1.52
C GLU A 34 1.51 -11.62 -0.29
N LEU A 35 0.99 -12.00 0.89
CA LEU A 35 1.79 -12.19 2.10
C LEU A 35 2.41 -13.60 2.19
N ALA A 36 2.23 -14.47 1.18
CA ALA A 36 2.85 -15.80 1.15
C ALA A 36 4.38 -15.80 1.40
N PRO A 37 5.17 -14.82 0.91
CA PRO A 37 6.60 -14.75 1.24
C PRO A 37 6.90 -14.54 2.73
N CYS A 38 5.91 -14.10 3.52
CA CYS A 38 6.01 -13.96 4.96
C CYS A 38 5.59 -15.22 5.73
N ALA A 39 5.05 -16.25 5.07
CA ALA A 39 4.48 -17.43 5.72
C ALA A 39 5.47 -18.09 6.69
N SER A 40 6.71 -18.37 6.24
CA SER A 40 7.74 -18.99 7.08
C SER A 40 8.14 -18.13 8.29
N ALA A 41 8.18 -16.81 8.11
CA ALA A 41 8.51 -15.86 9.18
C ALA A 41 7.38 -15.77 10.22
N ILE A 42 6.13 -15.93 9.78
CA ILE A 42 4.95 -15.95 10.66
C ILE A 42 4.84 -17.31 11.37
N SER A 43 5.00 -18.43 10.67
CA SER A 43 4.84 -19.78 11.23
C SER A 43 5.97 -20.18 12.18
N SER A 44 7.21 -19.87 11.80
CA SER A 44 8.40 -20.41 12.46
C SER A 44 9.23 -19.34 13.19
N SER A 45 8.73 -18.10 13.25
CA SER A 45 9.44 -16.95 13.85
C SER A 45 10.82 -16.69 13.25
N SER A 46 11.07 -17.15 12.02
CA SER A 46 12.32 -16.87 11.30
C SER A 46 12.40 -15.40 10.88
N PRO A 47 13.61 -14.87 10.61
CA PRO A 47 13.74 -13.54 10.02
C PRO A 47 12.93 -13.41 8.72
N PRO A 48 12.22 -12.28 8.48
CA PRO A 48 11.49 -12.07 7.25
C PRO A 48 12.45 -11.88 6.07
N SER A 49 12.07 -12.43 4.92
CA SER A 49 12.79 -12.21 3.67
C SER A 49 12.61 -10.75 3.19
N LYS A 50 13.51 -10.29 2.32
CA LYS A 50 13.36 -8.97 1.67
C LYS A 50 12.03 -8.87 0.93
N GLN A 51 11.63 -9.94 0.23
CA GLN A 51 10.37 -10.02 -0.50
C GLN A 51 9.15 -9.95 0.43
N CYS A 52 9.20 -10.60 1.59
CA CYS A 52 8.17 -10.43 2.62
C CYS A 52 8.02 -8.96 3.02
N CYS A 53 9.14 -8.28 3.30
CA CYS A 53 9.10 -6.88 3.69
C CYS A 53 8.60 -5.94 2.58
N VAL A 54 8.87 -6.25 1.31
CA VAL A 54 8.29 -5.51 0.17
C VAL A 54 6.77 -5.71 0.13
N LYS A 55 6.31 -6.97 0.14
CA LYS A 55 4.89 -7.30 0.02
C LYS A 55 4.02 -6.80 1.17
N ILE A 56 4.50 -6.90 2.41
CA ILE A 56 3.75 -6.36 3.55
C ILE A 56 3.68 -4.82 3.55
N LYS A 57 4.68 -4.13 2.96
CA LYS A 57 4.63 -2.67 2.76
C LYS A 57 3.63 -2.29 1.67
N GLU A 58 3.62 -3.02 0.56
CA GLU A 58 2.63 -2.84 -0.51
C GLU A 58 1.21 -3.00 0.04
N GLN A 59 0.98 -3.99 0.91
CA GLN A 59 -0.33 -4.31 1.46
C GLN A 59 -0.79 -3.44 2.65
N ARG A 60 -0.05 -2.39 3.03
CA ARG A 60 -0.43 -1.44 4.09
C ARG A 60 -1.88 -0.96 4.03
N PRO A 61 -2.42 -0.45 2.90
CA PRO A 61 -3.80 0.02 2.84
C PRO A 61 -4.83 -1.09 3.11
N CYS A 62 -4.45 -2.35 2.93
CA CYS A 62 -5.33 -3.50 3.09
C CYS A 62 -5.33 -4.10 4.51
N LEU A 63 -4.40 -3.70 5.39
CA LEU A 63 -4.22 -4.33 6.70
C LEU A 63 -5.49 -4.27 7.57
N CYS A 64 -6.22 -3.15 7.57
CA CYS A 64 -7.50 -3.06 8.30
C CYS A 64 -8.54 -4.07 7.78
N LYS A 65 -8.61 -4.25 6.46
CA LYS A 65 -9.51 -5.23 5.85
C LYS A 65 -9.18 -6.65 6.31
N TYR A 66 -7.89 -6.97 6.41
CA TYR A 66 -7.45 -8.28 6.93
C TYR A 66 -7.72 -8.44 8.43
N ILE A 67 -7.52 -7.39 9.24
CA ILE A 67 -7.82 -7.41 10.68
C ILE A 67 -9.30 -7.65 10.96
N ARG A 68 -10.18 -7.04 10.17
CA ARG A 68 -11.64 -7.16 10.32
C ARG A 68 -12.20 -8.49 9.83
N ASN A 69 -11.46 -9.21 8.98
CA ASN A 69 -11.85 -10.54 8.53
C ASN A 69 -11.29 -11.61 9.49
N PRO A 70 -12.14 -12.35 10.24
CA PRO A 70 -11.68 -13.34 11.22
C PRO A 70 -10.72 -14.39 10.65
N SER A 71 -10.95 -14.83 9.41
CA SER A 71 -10.13 -15.82 8.72
C SER A 71 -8.75 -15.29 8.31
N LEU A 72 -8.60 -13.96 8.19
CA LEU A 72 -7.35 -13.32 7.79
C LEU A 72 -6.63 -12.62 8.95
N ARG A 73 -7.33 -12.37 10.06
CA ARG A 73 -6.82 -11.62 11.21
C ARG A 73 -5.51 -12.18 11.75
N GLY A 74 -5.37 -13.50 11.81
CA GLY A 74 -4.16 -14.18 12.30
C GLY A 74 -2.88 -13.85 11.52
N TYR A 75 -2.99 -13.55 10.22
CA TYR A 75 -1.85 -13.19 9.37
C TYR A 75 -1.27 -11.81 9.68
N VAL A 76 -2.02 -10.96 10.39
CA VAL A 76 -1.60 -9.59 10.72
C VAL A 76 -1.43 -9.38 12.23
N THR A 77 -2.27 -10.02 13.05
CA THR A 77 -2.32 -9.75 14.49
C THR A 77 -1.69 -10.82 15.38
N SER A 78 -1.24 -11.95 14.83
CA SER A 78 -0.50 -12.96 15.61
C SER A 78 0.82 -12.39 16.16
N PRO A 79 1.39 -12.97 17.24
CA PRO A 79 2.65 -12.50 17.81
C PRO A 79 3.79 -12.43 16.78
N ASN A 80 3.93 -13.45 15.94
CA ASN A 80 4.97 -13.49 14.92
C ASN A 80 4.68 -12.52 13.76
N ALA A 81 3.42 -12.37 13.33
CA ALA A 81 3.06 -11.37 12.33
C ALA A 81 3.39 -9.94 12.79
N LYS A 82 3.13 -9.63 14.07
CA LYS A 82 3.52 -8.34 14.66
C LYS A 82 5.03 -8.14 14.69
N LYS A 83 5.81 -9.20 15.00
CA LYS A 83 7.28 -9.13 14.91
C LYS A 83 7.74 -8.88 13.48
N VAL A 84 7.21 -9.60 12.50
CA VAL A 84 7.50 -9.39 11.07
C VAL A 84 7.21 -7.96 10.65
N ALA A 85 6.03 -7.44 11.00
CA ALA A 85 5.64 -6.07 10.70
C ALA A 85 6.61 -5.05 11.34
N LYS A 86 7.00 -5.25 12.60
CA LYS A 86 8.00 -4.43 13.28
C LYS A 86 9.36 -4.47 12.57
N THR A 87 9.86 -5.66 12.25
CA THR A 87 11.15 -5.84 11.54
C THR A 87 11.13 -5.21 10.16
N CYS A 88 10.02 -5.30 9.43
CA CYS A 88 9.85 -4.68 8.12
C CYS A 88 9.46 -3.19 8.17
N GLY A 89 9.33 -2.60 9.37
CA GLY A 89 8.96 -1.19 9.55
C GLY A 89 7.54 -0.85 9.13
N VAL A 90 6.61 -1.80 9.21
CA VAL A 90 5.18 -1.62 8.89
C VAL A 90 4.36 -1.45 10.17
N PRO A 91 3.79 -0.26 10.43
CA PRO A 91 2.90 -0.08 11.56
C PRO A 91 1.59 -0.84 11.32
N ILE A 92 1.16 -1.62 12.32
CA ILE A 92 -0.14 -2.28 12.28
C ILE A 92 -1.21 -1.28 12.74
N PRO A 93 -2.21 -0.95 11.90
CA PRO A 93 -3.24 0.02 12.26
C PRO A 93 -4.19 -0.53 13.33
N LYS A 94 -4.75 0.38 14.14
CA LYS A 94 -5.95 0.09 14.93
C LYS A 94 -7.15 0.35 14.04
N CYS A 95 -7.96 -0.68 13.82
CA CYS A 95 -9.17 -0.68 13.00
C CYS A 95 -10.23 -1.52 13.70
#